data_AF-A0A2U8W369-F1
#
_entry.id   AF-A0A2U8W369-F1
#
_cell.length_a   1.000
_cell.length_b   1.000
_cell.length_c   1.000
_cell.angle_alpha   90.00
_cell.angle_beta   90.00
_cell.angle_gamma   90.00
#
_symmetry.space_group_name_H-M   'P 1'
#
loop_
_entity.id
_entity.type
_entity.pdbx_description
1 polymer ?
#
loop_
_entity_poly.entity_id
_entity_poly.type
_entity_poly.pdbx_seq_one_letter_code
_entity_poly.pdbx_strand_id
1 'polypeptide(L)' 'MMIRIQFDVPSDAFGVLVSGLEQQFGAARAAVDLDFASLRNESYTLSYATDHAGRVLALLDVTPSWQIPDQLQAYRRA' A
#
# COMPACT_ATOMS: atom_id res chain seq x y z
N MET A 1 -30.76 -0.44 7.27
CA MET A 1 -29.60 -0.70 8.16
C MET A 1 -28.57 -1.46 7.34
N MET A 2 -27.37 -0.91 7.13
CA MET A 2 -26.28 -1.63 6.44
C MET A 2 -25.53 -2.51 7.46
N ILE A 3 -25.13 -3.69 7.00
CA ILE A 3 -24.46 -4.73 7.78
C ILE A 3 -23.02 -4.84 7.29
N ARG A 4 -22.06 -4.80 8.22
CA ARG A 4 -20.65 -5.10 7.93
C ARG A 4 -20.45 -6.60 8.09
N ILE A 5 -20.03 -7.25 7.01
CA ILE A 5 -19.68 -8.67 7.00
C ILE A 5 -18.17 -8.75 6.81
N GLN A 6 -17.50 -9.42 7.75
CA GLN A 6 -16.07 -9.67 7.68
C GLN A 6 -15.88 -11.05 7.06
N PHE A 7 -15.11 -11.09 5.99
CA PHE A 7 -14.86 -12.29 5.22
C PHE A 7 -13.40 -12.70 5.41
N ASP A 8 -13.22 -13.96 5.72
CA ASP A 8 -11.93 -14.64 5.73
C ASP A 8 -12.05 -15.75 4.69
N VAL A 9 -11.63 -15.48 3.44
CA VAL A 9 -11.95 -16.31 2.28
C VAL A 9 -10.66 -16.72 1.56
N PRO A 10 -10.55 -17.99 1.16
CA PRO A 10 -9.44 -18.46 0.32
C PRO A 10 -9.38 -17.73 -1.03
N SER A 11 -8.18 -17.48 -1.57
CA SER A 11 -7.98 -16.72 -2.84
C SER A 11 -8.56 -17.39 -4.10
N ASP A 12 -8.62 -18.72 -4.12
CA ASP A 12 -9.24 -19.54 -5.17
C ASP A 12 -10.77 -19.55 -5.07
N ALA A 13 -11.31 -19.44 -3.85
CA ALA A 13 -12.73 -19.15 -3.60
C ALA A 13 -13.06 -17.64 -3.67
N PHE A 14 -12.07 -16.74 -3.61
CA PHE A 14 -12.24 -15.30 -3.75
C PHE A 14 -12.64 -14.96 -5.18
N GLY A 15 -12.08 -15.67 -6.17
CA GLY A 15 -12.57 -15.62 -7.55
C GLY A 15 -14.04 -16.02 -7.67
N VAL A 16 -14.51 -17.03 -6.91
CA VAL A 16 -15.93 -17.44 -6.86
C VAL A 16 -16.80 -16.40 -6.14
N LEU A 17 -16.30 -15.78 -5.06
CA LEU A 17 -16.94 -14.66 -4.37
C LEU A 17 -17.10 -13.47 -5.33
N VAL A 18 -16.00 -13.09 -5.99
CA VAL A 18 -15.95 -11.99 -6.96
C VAL A 18 -16.82 -12.30 -8.17
N SER A 19 -16.68 -13.46 -8.81
CA SER A 19 -17.50 -13.86 -9.97
C SER A 19 -18.99 -14.01 -9.61
N GLY A 20 -19.33 -14.46 -8.40
CA GLY A 20 -20.71 -14.50 -7.92
C GLY A 20 -21.30 -13.11 -7.69
N LEU A 21 -20.50 -12.20 -7.12
CA LEU A 21 -20.85 -10.77 -7.03
C LEU A 21 -21.00 -10.16 -8.43
N GLU A 22 -20.12 -10.50 -9.37
CA GLU A 22 -20.14 -9.95 -10.73
C GLU A 22 -21.26 -10.52 -11.61
N GLN A 23 -21.63 -11.79 -11.43
CA GLN A 23 -22.80 -12.39 -12.09
C GLN A 23 -24.12 -11.82 -11.56
N GLN A 24 -24.17 -11.46 -10.27
CA GLN A 24 -25.38 -10.92 -9.64
C GLN A 24 -25.51 -9.38 -9.79
N PHE A 25 -24.40 -8.66 -9.87
CA PHE A 25 -24.36 -7.19 -9.82
C PHE A 25 -23.59 -6.53 -10.98
N GLY A 26 -22.94 -7.29 -11.85
CA GLY A 26 -22.08 -6.80 -12.94
C GLY A 26 -20.59 -6.75 -12.56
N ALA A 27 -19.70 -6.69 -13.58
CA ALA A 27 -18.24 -6.77 -13.41
C ALA A 27 -17.65 -5.70 -12.46
N ALA A 28 -16.66 -6.10 -11.66
CA ALA A 28 -15.95 -5.29 -10.69
C ALA A 28 -14.58 -4.81 -11.23
N ARG A 29 -14.00 -3.82 -10.55
CA ARG A 29 -12.63 -3.30 -10.80
C ARG A 29 -11.76 -3.51 -9.55
N ALA A 30 -10.52 -3.99 -9.72
CA ALA A 30 -9.57 -4.34 -8.64
C ALA A 30 -8.78 -3.16 -8.02
N ALA A 31 -8.20 -3.36 -6.81
CA ALA A 31 -7.29 -2.48 -6.05
C ALA A 31 -6.21 -3.28 -5.23
N VAL A 32 -5.03 -2.72 -4.84
CA VAL A 32 -3.69 -3.38 -4.59
C VAL A 32 -3.01 -3.11 -3.20
N ASP A 33 -2.05 -3.96 -2.74
CA ASP A 33 -1.33 -3.96 -1.41
C ASP A 33 0.24 -4.10 -1.39
N LEU A 34 0.93 -3.75 -0.26
CA LEU A 34 2.37 -3.33 -0.06
C LEU A 34 3.27 -4.20 0.89
N ASP A 35 4.62 -4.05 0.84
CA ASP A 35 5.65 -4.97 1.40
C ASP A 35 6.82 -4.30 2.16
N PHE A 36 7.00 -4.51 3.48
CA PHE A 36 7.69 -3.58 4.42
C PHE A 36 9.17 -3.89 4.82
N ALA A 37 10.03 -2.86 4.91
CA ALA A 37 11.44 -2.91 5.34
C ALA A 37 11.94 -1.61 6.00
N SER A 38 13.09 -1.63 6.70
CA SER A 38 13.70 -0.41 7.28
C SER A 38 15.23 -0.37 7.25
N LEU A 39 15.80 0.83 7.04
CA LEU A 39 17.23 1.16 7.14
C LEU A 39 17.45 2.11 8.33
N ARG A 40 18.52 1.90 9.10
CA ARG A 40 18.80 2.67 10.33
C ARG A 40 20.25 3.12 10.40
N ASN A 41 20.44 4.35 10.84
CA ASN A 41 21.72 5.00 11.11
C ASN A 41 21.58 5.95 12.31
N GLU A 42 22.68 6.37 12.92
CA GLU A 42 22.67 7.34 14.03
C GLU A 42 22.02 8.69 13.66
N SER A 43 22.03 9.05 12.37
CA SER A 43 21.46 10.32 11.87
C SER A 43 20.13 10.16 11.11
N TYR A 44 19.63 8.94 10.87
CA TYR A 44 18.34 8.74 10.19
C TYR A 44 17.73 7.34 10.37
N THR A 45 16.42 7.24 10.15
CA THR A 45 15.69 5.97 9.97
C THR A 45 14.76 6.08 8.75
N LEU A 46 14.83 5.10 7.84
CA LEU A 46 13.93 5.01 6.68
C LEU A 46 13.13 3.70 6.79
N SER A 47 11.81 3.77 6.86
CA SER A 47 10.90 2.61 6.80
C SER A 47 10.10 2.67 5.50
N TYR A 48 9.89 1.56 4.79
CA TYR A 48 9.19 1.59 3.50
C TYR A 48 8.43 0.30 3.18
N ALA A 49 7.38 0.37 2.35
CA ALA A 49 6.55 -0.74 1.89
C ALA A 49 6.37 -0.74 0.35
N THR A 50 6.49 -1.87 -0.37
CA THR A 50 6.33 -1.93 -1.84
C THR A 50 5.20 -2.84 -2.32
N ASP A 51 4.40 -2.45 -3.30
CA ASP A 51 3.34 -3.34 -3.82
C ASP A 51 3.82 -4.34 -4.88
N HIS A 52 5.16 -4.43 -5.05
CA HIS A 52 5.84 -5.24 -6.09
C HIS A 52 5.43 -4.91 -7.53
N ALA A 53 4.56 -3.93 -7.73
CA ALA A 53 4.13 -3.40 -9.02
C ALA A 53 4.87 -2.09 -9.37
N GLY A 54 5.97 -1.80 -8.68
CA GLY A 54 6.85 -0.66 -8.92
C GLY A 54 6.56 0.57 -8.06
N ARG A 55 5.74 0.45 -7.01
CA ARG A 55 5.47 1.55 -6.08
C ARG A 55 6.02 1.25 -4.70
N VAL A 56 6.65 2.25 -4.10
CA VAL A 56 7.21 2.20 -2.75
C VAL A 56 6.62 3.33 -1.92
N LEU A 57 6.00 2.98 -0.80
CA LEU A 57 5.61 3.90 0.26
C LEU A 57 6.76 4.01 1.26
N ALA A 58 7.30 5.20 1.54
CA ALA A 58 8.43 5.34 2.47
C ALA A 58 8.19 6.46 3.51
N LEU A 59 8.75 6.25 4.70
CA LEU A 59 8.72 7.12 5.88
C LEU A 59 10.17 7.35 6.32
N LEU A 60 10.65 8.60 6.25
CA LEU A 60 12.02 8.99 6.59
C LEU A 60 12.04 9.93 7.79
N ASP A 61 12.74 9.53 8.85
CA ASP A 61 13.15 10.36 9.98
C ASP A 61 14.64 10.73 9.80
N VAL A 62 15.01 12.02 9.80
CA VAL A 62 16.40 12.48 9.53
C VAL A 62 16.75 13.77 10.27
N THR A 63 18.04 14.02 10.51
CA THR A 63 18.53 15.23 11.20
C THR A 63 18.18 16.57 10.51
N PRO A 64 18.02 17.70 11.24
CA PRO A 64 17.51 18.97 10.71
C PRO A 64 18.41 19.68 9.69
N SER A 65 19.70 19.35 9.63
CA SER A 65 20.65 19.91 8.67
C SER A 65 20.51 19.33 7.27
N TRP A 66 19.78 18.21 7.12
CA TRP A 66 19.57 17.59 5.82
C TRP A 66 18.53 18.37 5.02
N GLN A 67 18.90 18.77 3.81
CA GLN A 67 18.00 19.40 2.84
C GLN A 67 17.54 18.34 1.83
N ILE A 68 16.23 18.28 1.58
CA ILE A 68 15.66 17.39 0.56
C ILE A 68 16.23 17.83 -0.80
N PRO A 69 16.91 16.94 -1.56
CA PRO A 69 17.42 17.27 -2.88
C PRO A 69 16.30 17.78 -3.79
N ASP A 70 16.59 18.80 -4.61
CA ASP A 70 15.61 19.48 -5.47
C ASP A 70 14.76 18.50 -6.29
N GLN A 71 15.34 17.38 -6.72
CA GLN A 71 14.70 16.34 -7.55
C GLN A 71 13.69 15.47 -6.79
N LEU A 72 13.81 15.34 -5.47
CA LEU A 72 12.94 14.50 -4.63
C LEU A 72 11.83 15.30 -3.95
N GLN A 73 11.93 16.63 -3.97
CA GLN A 73 10.90 17.54 -3.45
C GLN A 73 9.51 17.21 -4.00
N ALA A 74 9.43 16.73 -5.25
CA ALA A 74 8.18 16.39 -5.93
C ALA A 74 7.43 15.15 -5.39
N TYR A 75 8.08 14.25 -4.64
CA TYR A 75 7.47 13.01 -4.16
C TYR A 75 7.10 13.05 -2.67
N ARG A 76 7.36 14.18 -2.00
CA ARG A 76 7.04 14.38 -0.59
C ARG A 76 5.52 14.43 -0.39
N ARG A 77 5.00 13.58 0.49
CA ARG A 77 3.61 13.65 1.00
C ARG A 77 3.60 14.20 2.43
N ALA A 78 2.56 14.95 2.77
CA ALA A 78 2.39 15.64 4.06
C ALA A 78 1.83 14.72 5.15
#